data_AF-A0A0D5LLN3-F1
#
_entry.id   AF-A0A0D5LLN3-F1
#
_cell.length_a   1.000
_cell.length_b   1.000
_cell.length_c   1.000
_cell.angle_alpha   90.00
_cell.angle_beta   90.00
_cell.angle_gamma   90.00
#
_symmetry.space_group_name_H-M   'P 1'
#
loop_
_entity.id
_entity.type
_entity.pdbx_description
1 polymer ?
#
loop_
_entity_poly.entity_id
_entity_poly.type
_entity_poly.pdbx_seq_one_letter_code
_entity_poly.pdbx_strand_id
1 'polypeptide(L)'
;MNWATERLAAAAEMKRAGHSYAEIAEEFGVSRSAIAGIAKRNRDLFPPETQAAKQAEAEAVSASARFQWTDALIAQAARLKGERRSAREIGRQLGCSPSCVTKMMAAHPELFPRKKVQGLKRPQKAKQAKPSPRLAGLALPAKASHVPGAGRDLSKFVATDAAPKTMLSVGNYECRFPLVAFDAADGPDVPVCGAPAKDGKSWCPAHCDVVFAARDAA
;
A
#
# COMPACT_ATOMS: atom_id res chain seq x y z
N MET A 1 1.73 -29.96 7.25
CA MET A 1 0.49 -30.69 7.59
C MET A 1 -0.14 -31.14 6.29
N ASN A 2 -0.08 -32.44 6.01
CA ASN A 2 -0.79 -33.00 4.86
C ASN A 2 -2.26 -33.16 5.25
N TRP A 3 -3.14 -32.52 4.48
CA TRP A 3 -4.57 -32.78 4.58
C TRP A 3 -4.84 -34.11 3.92
N ALA A 4 -5.13 -35.13 4.72
CA ALA A 4 -5.63 -36.40 4.20
C ALA A 4 -6.90 -36.14 3.39
N THR A 5 -7.07 -36.87 2.28
CA THR A 5 -8.21 -36.77 1.37
C THR A 5 -9.55 -36.89 2.10
N GLU A 6 -9.61 -37.74 3.12
CA GLU A 6 -10.78 -37.93 3.99
C GLU A 6 -11.18 -36.67 4.76
N ARG A 7 -10.21 -35.97 5.38
CA ARG A 7 -10.46 -34.72 6.10
C ARG A 7 -10.93 -33.62 5.16
N LEU A 8 -10.42 -33.62 3.94
CA LEU A 8 -10.80 -32.66 2.91
C LEU A 8 -12.24 -32.88 2.43
N ALA A 9 -12.66 -34.13 2.26
CA ALA A 9 -14.03 -34.49 1.91
C ALA A 9 -15.01 -34.12 3.04
N ALA A 10 -14.69 -34.45 4.29
CA ALA A 10 -15.50 -34.10 5.45
C ALA A 10 -15.67 -32.58 5.62
N ALA A 11 -14.58 -31.81 5.45
CA ALA A 11 -14.65 -30.35 5.49
C ALA A 11 -15.50 -29.75 4.35
N ALA A 12 -15.47 -30.35 3.17
CA ALA A 12 -16.31 -29.94 2.04
C ALA A 12 -17.79 -30.24 2.31
N GLU A 13 -18.10 -31.39 2.92
CA GLU A 13 -19.45 -31.76 3.33
C GLU A 13 -20.01 -30.80 4.39
N MET A 14 -19.24 -30.50 5.45
CA MET A 14 -19.63 -29.48 6.44
C MET A 14 -19.90 -28.13 5.78
N LYS A 15 -19.09 -27.73 4.78
CA LYS A 15 -19.32 -26.48 4.08
C LYS A 15 -20.60 -26.51 3.24
N ARG A 16 -20.94 -27.64 2.61
CA ARG A 16 -22.22 -27.83 1.88
C ARG A 16 -23.42 -27.84 2.83
N ALA A 17 -23.24 -28.34 4.06
CA ALA A 17 -24.23 -28.28 5.12
C ALA A 17 -24.42 -26.85 5.71
N GLY A 18 -23.67 -25.86 5.23
CA GLY A 18 -23.83 -24.46 5.61
C GLY A 18 -22.91 -23.99 6.74
N HIS A 19 -22.04 -24.85 7.28
CA HIS A 19 -21.10 -24.43 8.33
C HIS A 19 -20.12 -23.36 7.81
N SER A 20 -19.82 -22.41 8.70
CA SER A 20 -18.83 -21.37 8.47
C SER A 20 -17.41 -21.93 8.52
N TYR A 21 -16.45 -21.23 7.91
CA TYR A 21 -15.03 -21.59 8.03
C TYR A 21 -14.48 -21.49 9.46
N ALA A 22 -15.18 -20.83 10.38
CA ALA A 22 -14.80 -20.79 11.78
C ALA A 22 -15.17 -22.11 12.47
N GLU A 23 -16.40 -22.58 12.28
CA GLU A 23 -16.89 -23.84 12.86
C GLU A 23 -16.13 -25.05 12.29
N ILE A 24 -15.89 -25.06 10.98
CA ILE A 24 -15.07 -26.11 10.35
C ILE A 24 -13.65 -26.09 10.93
N ALA A 25 -13.08 -24.91 11.18
CA ALA A 25 -11.73 -24.80 11.73
C ALA A 25 -11.65 -25.31 13.17
N GLU A 26 -12.69 -25.05 13.97
CA GLU A 26 -12.82 -25.56 15.35
C GLU A 26 -12.91 -27.09 15.36
N GLU A 27 -13.76 -27.68 14.52
CA GLU A 27 -13.93 -29.13 14.39
C GLU A 27 -12.60 -29.84 14.05
N PHE A 28 -11.83 -29.29 13.10
CA PHE A 28 -10.58 -29.90 12.67
C PHE A 28 -9.36 -29.47 13.50
N GLY A 29 -9.53 -28.61 14.50
CA GLY A 29 -8.44 -28.10 15.34
C GLY A 29 -7.40 -27.28 14.57
N VAL A 30 -7.81 -26.55 13.54
CA VAL A 30 -6.94 -25.73 12.69
C VAL A 30 -7.35 -24.27 12.72
N SER A 31 -6.54 -23.38 12.13
CA SER A 31 -6.93 -21.98 12.01
C SER A 31 -7.95 -21.77 10.88
N ARG A 32 -8.86 -20.80 11.06
CA ARG A 32 -9.80 -20.36 10.01
C ARG A 32 -9.09 -20.04 8.68
N SER A 33 -7.91 -19.44 8.76
CA SER A 33 -7.11 -19.09 7.58
C SER A 33 -6.55 -20.33 6.86
N ALA A 34 -6.25 -21.42 7.57
CA ALA A 34 -5.86 -22.68 6.96
C ALA A 34 -7.00 -23.27 6.12
N ILE A 35 -8.21 -23.34 6.68
CA ILE A 35 -9.42 -23.80 5.96
C ILE A 35 -9.69 -22.94 4.74
N ALA A 36 -9.66 -21.60 4.88
CA ALA A 36 -9.85 -20.69 3.76
C ALA A 36 -8.82 -20.91 2.63
N GLY A 37 -7.56 -21.18 2.98
CA GLY A 37 -6.51 -21.51 2.01
C GLY A 37 -6.76 -22.85 1.31
N ILE A 38 -7.28 -23.84 2.02
CA ILE A 38 -7.63 -25.16 1.47
C ILE A 38 -8.81 -25.05 0.50
N ALA A 39 -9.88 -24.37 0.91
CA ALA A 39 -11.05 -24.12 0.06
C ALA A 39 -10.65 -23.38 -1.23
N LYS A 40 -9.72 -22.41 -1.14
CA LYS A 40 -9.22 -21.69 -2.31
C LYS A 40 -8.44 -22.58 -3.28
N ARG A 41 -7.74 -23.59 -2.78
CA ARG A 41 -6.94 -24.53 -3.61
C ARG A 41 -7.80 -25.65 -4.21
N ASN A 42 -8.88 -26.04 -3.54
CA ASN A 42 -9.79 -27.12 -3.94
C ASN A 42 -11.17 -26.52 -4.28
N ARG A 43 -11.22 -25.65 -5.29
CA ARG A 43 -12.44 -24.91 -5.66
C ARG A 43 -13.54 -25.79 -6.24
N ASP A 44 -13.17 -26.96 -6.73
CA ASP A 44 -14.03 -28.05 -7.18
C ASP A 44 -14.89 -28.59 -6.03
N LEU A 45 -14.29 -28.76 -4.84
CA LEU A 45 -14.97 -29.28 -3.65
C LEU A 45 -15.60 -28.17 -2.81
N PHE A 46 -15.04 -26.96 -2.89
CA PHE A 46 -15.52 -25.75 -2.21
C PHE A 46 -15.97 -24.72 -3.26
N PRO A 47 -17.13 -24.93 -3.91
CA PRO A 47 -17.62 -23.98 -4.88
C PRO A 47 -17.74 -22.59 -4.24
N PRO A 48 -17.31 -21.54 -4.95
CA PRO A 48 -17.43 -20.19 -4.42
C PRO A 48 -18.91 -19.89 -4.22
N GLU A 49 -19.31 -19.55 -2.99
CA GLU A 49 -20.59 -18.90 -2.74
C GLU A 49 -20.73 -17.76 -3.74
N THR A 50 -21.77 -17.85 -4.57
CA THR A 50 -22.11 -16.79 -5.52
C THR A 50 -22.34 -15.51 -4.73
N GLN A 51 -21.97 -14.37 -5.32
CA GLN A 51 -22.21 -13.08 -4.66
C GLN A 51 -23.70 -12.90 -4.34
N ALA A 52 -24.59 -13.49 -5.16
CA ALA A 52 -26.02 -13.55 -4.93
C ALA A 52 -26.40 -14.28 -3.63
N ALA A 53 -25.77 -15.43 -3.31
CA ALA A 53 -26.04 -16.13 -2.05
C ALA A 53 -25.57 -15.34 -0.82
N LYS A 54 -24.39 -14.70 -0.92
CA LYS A 54 -23.89 -13.81 0.15
C LYS A 54 -24.74 -12.56 0.32
N GLN A 55 -25.27 -12.02 -0.78
CA GLN A 55 -26.17 -10.87 -0.74
C GLN A 55 -27.51 -11.27 -0.16
N ALA A 56 -28.10 -12.40 -0.55
CA ALA A 56 -29.36 -12.90 0.00
C ALA A 56 -29.26 -13.20 1.51
N GLU A 57 -28.15 -13.78 1.97
CA GLU A 57 -27.91 -14.03 3.39
C GLU A 57 -27.68 -12.73 4.17
N ALA A 58 -26.91 -11.79 3.61
CA ALA A 58 -26.74 -10.45 4.20
C ALA A 58 -28.06 -9.65 4.22
N GLU A 59 -28.90 -9.81 3.20
CA GLU A 59 -30.23 -9.21 3.11
C GLU A 59 -31.18 -9.82 4.12
N ALA A 60 -31.17 -11.15 4.30
CA ALA A 60 -31.95 -11.84 5.32
C ALA A 60 -31.55 -11.43 6.75
N VAL A 61 -30.25 -11.29 7.01
CA VAL A 61 -29.72 -10.75 8.29
C VAL A 61 -30.02 -9.26 8.45
N SER A 62 -30.10 -8.50 7.35
CA SER A 62 -30.56 -7.10 7.40
C SER A 62 -32.08 -6.95 7.56
N ALA A 63 -32.84 -8.00 7.21
CA ALA A 63 -34.29 -8.05 7.31
C ALA A 63 -34.78 -8.36 8.72
N SER A 64 -33.95 -8.99 9.58
CA SER A 64 -34.15 -8.94 11.03
C SER A 64 -34.04 -7.49 11.53
N ALA A 65 -35.21 -6.91 11.85
CA ALA A 65 -35.45 -5.61 12.49
C ALA A 65 -34.27 -4.62 12.37
N ARG A 66 -34.19 -3.88 11.27
CA ARG A 66 -33.20 -2.82 11.09
C ARG A 66 -33.20 -1.91 12.33
N PHE A 67 -32.09 -1.93 13.07
CA PHE A 67 -31.88 -1.01 14.19
C PHE A 67 -32.00 0.43 13.68
N GLN A 68 -33.00 1.16 14.18
CA GLN A 68 -33.24 2.56 13.82
C GLN A 68 -32.76 3.48 14.93
N TRP A 69 -32.03 4.53 14.56
CA TRP A 69 -31.64 5.58 15.50
C TRP A 69 -32.83 6.49 15.76
N THR A 70 -33.38 6.42 16.96
CA THR A 70 -34.34 7.39 17.48
C THR A 70 -33.61 8.48 18.27
N ASP A 71 -34.23 9.65 18.44
CA ASP A 71 -33.65 10.74 19.23
C ASP A 71 -33.33 10.31 20.67
N ALA A 72 -34.15 9.43 21.25
CA ALA A 72 -33.89 8.83 22.55
C ALA A 72 -32.59 8.01 22.60
N LEU A 73 -32.33 7.20 21.56
CA LEU A 73 -31.10 6.42 21.45
C LEU A 73 -29.88 7.29 21.21
N ILE A 74 -30.03 8.39 20.45
CA ILE A 74 -28.96 9.37 20.23
C ILE A 74 -28.60 10.09 21.53
N ALA A 75 -29.61 10.53 22.30
CA ALA A 75 -29.40 11.15 23.61
C ALA A 75 -28.73 10.18 24.60
N GLN A 76 -29.14 8.90 24.60
CA GLN A 76 -28.52 7.86 25.42
C GLN A 76 -27.06 7.62 25.02
N ALA A 77 -26.77 7.56 23.71
CA ALA A 77 -25.39 7.43 23.21
C ALA A 77 -24.52 8.63 23.59
N ALA A 78 -25.07 9.85 23.55
CA ALA A 78 -24.37 11.07 23.98
C ALA A 78 -24.01 11.02 25.47
N ARG A 79 -24.95 10.58 26.33
CA ARG A 79 -24.69 10.38 27.76
C ARG A 79 -23.57 9.36 28.00
N LEU A 80 -23.67 8.19 27.38
CA LEU A 80 -22.65 7.13 27.51
C LEU A 80 -21.27 7.60 27.00
N LYS A 81 -21.25 8.47 25.99
CA LYS A 81 -20.00 9.04 25.50
C LYS A 81 -19.40 10.04 26.49
N GLY A 82 -20.23 10.84 27.17
CA GLY A 82 -19.83 11.70 28.27
C GLY A 82 -19.17 10.93 29.42
N GLU A 83 -19.66 9.73 29.71
CA GLU A 83 -19.07 8.77 30.67
C GLU A 83 -17.76 8.10 30.18
N ARG A 84 -17.21 8.54 29.03
CA ARG A 84 -15.99 8.00 28.41
C ARG A 84 -16.07 6.53 27.98
N ARG A 85 -17.27 5.98 27.79
CA ARG A 85 -17.43 4.63 27.22
C ARG A 85 -16.91 4.58 25.78
N SER A 86 -16.34 3.44 25.41
CA SER A 86 -15.88 3.18 24.05
C SER A 86 -17.06 2.91 23.11
N ALA A 87 -16.91 3.15 21.81
CA ALA A 87 -17.96 2.85 20.82
C ALA A 87 -18.38 1.37 20.83
N ARG A 88 -17.48 0.46 21.23
CA ARG A 88 -17.78 -0.97 21.37
C ARG A 88 -18.67 -1.27 22.57
N GLU A 89 -18.48 -0.57 23.69
CA GLU A 89 -19.33 -0.72 24.87
C GLU A 89 -20.70 -0.07 24.64
N ILE A 90 -20.72 1.12 24.04
CA ILE A 90 -21.97 1.81 23.65
C ILE A 90 -22.80 0.91 22.72
N GLY A 91 -22.18 0.31 21.70
CA GLY A 91 -22.87 -0.61 20.80
C GLY A 91 -23.45 -1.83 21.51
N ARG A 92 -22.68 -2.45 22.43
CA ARG A 92 -23.18 -3.57 23.25
C ARG A 92 -24.38 -3.18 24.10
N GLN A 93 -24.38 -1.98 24.67
CA GLN A 93 -25.46 -1.51 25.53
C GLN A 93 -26.72 -1.11 24.76
N LEU A 94 -26.56 -0.63 23.51
CA LEU A 94 -27.66 -0.22 22.63
C LEU A 94 -28.12 -1.34 21.69
N GLY A 95 -27.49 -2.51 21.71
CA GLY A 95 -27.81 -3.63 20.82
C GLY A 95 -27.41 -3.39 19.35
N CYS A 96 -26.43 -2.54 19.09
CA CYS A 96 -25.98 -2.21 17.73
C CYS A 96 -24.47 -2.42 17.52
N SER A 97 -24.04 -2.50 16.26
CA SER A 97 -22.62 -2.72 15.96
C SER A 97 -21.77 -1.48 16.32
N PRO A 98 -20.50 -1.64 16.74
CA PRO A 98 -19.63 -0.51 17.05
C PRO A 98 -19.44 0.46 15.87
N SER A 99 -19.49 -0.08 14.65
CA SER A 99 -19.44 0.71 13.42
C SER A 99 -20.69 1.54 13.20
N CYS A 100 -21.87 1.04 13.60
CA CYS A 100 -23.12 1.80 13.56
C CYS A 100 -23.05 3.02 14.50
N VAL A 101 -22.58 2.82 15.74
CA VAL A 101 -22.35 3.91 16.71
C VAL A 101 -21.38 4.95 16.15
N THR A 102 -20.26 4.51 15.57
CA THR A 102 -19.24 5.43 15.03
C THR A 102 -19.79 6.26 13.87
N LYS A 103 -20.62 5.67 12.99
CA LYS A 103 -21.29 6.38 11.90
C LYS A 103 -22.30 7.40 12.43
N MET A 104 -23.12 7.02 13.41
CA MET A 104 -24.07 7.94 14.05
C MET A 104 -23.34 9.13 14.71
N MET A 105 -22.28 8.87 15.48
CA MET A 105 -21.50 9.94 16.10
C MET A 105 -20.90 10.91 15.08
N ALA A 106 -20.53 10.43 13.89
CA ALA A 106 -20.03 11.28 12.81
C ALA A 106 -21.16 12.11 12.16
N ALA A 107 -22.39 11.61 12.14
CA ALA A 107 -23.56 12.31 11.59
C ALA A 107 -24.10 13.41 12.52
N HIS A 108 -23.83 13.33 13.83
CA HIS A 108 -24.24 14.33 14.83
C HIS A 108 -23.03 15.03 15.47
N PRO A 109 -22.29 15.87 14.71
CA PRO A 109 -21.09 16.54 15.22
C PRO A 109 -21.38 17.52 16.38
N GLU A 110 -22.60 18.04 16.48
CA GLU A 110 -23.04 18.92 17.57
C GLU A 110 -22.99 18.22 18.94
N LEU A 111 -23.40 16.94 18.99
CA LEU A 111 -23.40 16.13 20.20
C LEU A 111 -22.05 15.42 20.41
N PHE A 112 -21.29 15.22 19.33
CA PHE A 112 -20.03 14.48 19.34
C PHE A 112 -18.93 15.31 18.67
N PRO A 113 -18.45 16.37 19.32
CA PRO A 113 -17.41 17.23 18.75
C PRO A 113 -16.19 16.38 18.42
N ARG A 114 -15.83 16.35 17.14
CA ARG A 114 -14.64 15.63 16.68
C ARG A 114 -13.44 16.33 17.29
N LYS A 115 -12.71 15.65 18.16
CA LYS A 115 -11.41 16.13 18.62
C LYS A 115 -10.56 16.32 17.36
N LYS A 116 -10.19 17.55 17.03
CA LYS A 116 -9.22 17.84 15.97
C LYS A 116 -7.90 17.21 16.42
N VAL A 117 -7.70 15.96 16.07
CA VAL A 117 -6.38 15.35 16.16
C VAL A 117 -5.61 16.06 15.07
N GLN A 118 -4.88 17.12 15.42
CA GLN A 118 -3.82 17.65 14.58
C GLN A 118 -2.97 16.44 14.23
N GLY A 119 -3.11 15.98 12.99
CA GLY A 119 -2.54 14.73 12.54
C GLY A 119 -1.03 14.89 12.56
N LEU A 120 -0.40 14.52 13.68
CA LEU A 120 0.98 14.08 13.63
C LEU A 120 0.95 12.91 12.65
N LYS A 121 1.41 13.16 11.42
CA LYS A 121 1.58 12.14 10.39
C LYS A 121 2.39 11.05 11.05
N ARG A 122 1.71 9.96 11.44
CA ARG A 122 2.34 8.83 12.08
C ARG A 122 3.49 8.43 11.15
N PRO A 123 4.75 8.44 11.60
CA PRO A 123 5.88 8.19 10.72
C PRO A 123 5.61 6.84 10.06
N GLN A 124 5.42 6.87 8.74
CA GLN A 124 5.25 5.65 7.98
C GLN A 124 6.56 4.91 8.15
N LYS A 125 6.57 3.80 8.90
CA LYS A 125 7.73 2.91 8.92
C LYS A 125 8.03 2.58 7.46
N ALA A 126 9.21 2.98 7.00
CA ALA A 126 9.67 2.67 5.66
C ALA A 126 9.50 1.17 5.47
N LYS A 127 8.63 0.76 4.55
CA LYS A 127 8.45 -0.64 4.22
C LYS A 127 9.80 -1.09 3.64
N GLN A 128 10.54 -1.90 4.39
CA GLN A 128 11.74 -2.53 3.88
C GLN A 128 11.36 -3.27 2.60
N ALA A 129 11.99 -2.90 1.49
CA ALA A 129 11.78 -3.56 0.21
C ALA A 129 12.24 -5.01 0.36
N LYS A 130 11.29 -5.94 0.44
CA LYS A 130 11.62 -7.36 0.40
C LYS A 130 12.12 -7.67 -1.02
N PRO A 131 13.24 -8.39 -1.17
CA PRO A 131 13.70 -8.80 -2.49
C PRO A 131 12.60 -9.60 -3.18
N SER A 132 12.47 -9.41 -4.50
CA SER A 132 11.51 -10.20 -5.27
C SER A 132 11.86 -11.69 -5.16
N PRO A 133 10.89 -12.61 -5.22
CA PRO A 133 11.14 -14.05 -5.11
C PRO A 133 12.18 -14.58 -6.11
N ARG A 134 12.31 -13.93 -7.28
CA ARG A 134 13.30 -14.27 -8.31
C ARG A 134 14.73 -13.82 -7.96
N LEU A 135 14.89 -12.80 -7.12
CA LEU A 135 16.20 -12.26 -6.72
C LEU A 135 16.72 -12.85 -5.39
N ALA A 136 15.88 -13.55 -4.63
CA ALA A 136 16.24 -14.09 -3.32
C ALA A 136 17.40 -15.13 -3.39
N GLY A 137 17.55 -15.85 -4.50
CA GLY A 137 18.62 -16.83 -4.71
C GLY A 137 19.95 -16.24 -5.19
N LEU A 138 19.99 -14.96 -5.58
CA LEU A 138 21.18 -14.33 -6.17
C LEU A 138 22.01 -13.53 -5.14
N ALA A 139 21.59 -13.48 -3.87
CA ALA A 139 22.23 -12.71 -2.80
C ALA A 139 22.53 -11.24 -3.15
N LEU A 140 21.87 -10.69 -4.17
CA LEU A 140 22.05 -9.30 -4.57
C LEU A 140 21.37 -8.40 -3.53
N PRO A 141 22.09 -7.42 -2.94
CA PRO A 141 21.47 -6.49 -2.01
C PRO A 141 20.34 -5.76 -2.73
N ALA A 142 19.17 -5.69 -2.10
CA ALA A 142 18.07 -4.88 -2.61
C ALA A 142 18.55 -3.44 -2.72
N LYS A 143 18.60 -2.89 -3.94
CA LYS A 143 18.94 -1.48 -4.18
C LYS A 143 18.02 -0.63 -3.29
N ALA A 144 18.62 0.28 -2.53
CA ALA A 144 17.89 1.21 -1.69
C ALA A 144 16.78 1.88 -2.51
N SER A 145 15.56 1.88 -1.98
CA SER A 145 14.42 2.55 -2.57
C SER A 145 14.79 3.99 -2.88
N HIS A 146 14.53 4.43 -4.12
CA HIS A 146 14.63 5.81 -4.54
C HIS A 146 13.96 6.72 -3.49
N VAL A 147 14.71 7.62 -2.86
CA VAL A 147 14.15 8.68 -2.01
C VAL A 147 13.67 9.77 -2.96
N PRO A 148 12.36 10.04 -3.09
CA PRO A 148 11.88 11.16 -3.88
C PRO A 148 12.47 12.46 -3.33
N GLY A 149 13.09 13.28 -4.18
CA GLY A 149 13.78 14.50 -3.77
C GLY A 149 15.26 14.32 -3.38
N ALA A 150 15.83 13.11 -3.43
CA ALA A 150 17.28 12.91 -3.49
C ALA A 150 17.82 13.13 -4.90
N GLY A 151 17.31 14.17 -5.58
CA GLY A 151 17.78 14.59 -6.89
C GLY A 151 19.28 14.82 -6.80
N ARG A 152 20.06 14.04 -7.56
CA ARG A 152 21.47 14.37 -7.77
C ARG A 152 21.46 15.62 -8.63
N ASP A 153 21.47 16.78 -8.00
CA ASP A 153 21.62 18.04 -8.71
C ASP A 153 22.93 17.99 -9.49
N LEU A 154 22.82 17.96 -10.82
CA LEU A 154 23.96 17.91 -11.74
C LEU A 154 24.46 19.31 -12.10
N SER A 155 23.75 20.38 -11.71
CA SER A 155 24.16 21.76 -11.95
C SER A 155 25.50 22.07 -11.27
N LYS A 156 25.84 21.38 -10.18
CA LYS A 156 27.14 21.53 -9.50
C LYS A 156 28.34 21.08 -10.34
N PHE A 157 28.13 20.35 -11.43
CA PHE A 157 29.20 19.87 -12.30
C PHE A 157 29.41 20.77 -13.52
N VAL A 158 29.07 22.06 -13.47
CA VAL A 158 29.39 22.98 -14.58
C VAL A 158 30.91 22.98 -14.81
N ALA A 159 31.33 22.72 -16.05
CA ALA A 159 32.74 22.81 -16.45
C ALA A 159 33.17 24.27 -16.48
N THR A 160 34.37 24.59 -15.99
CA THR A 160 34.85 25.98 -15.82
C THR A 160 35.14 26.70 -17.14
N ASP A 161 35.25 25.92 -18.22
CA ASP A 161 35.87 26.26 -19.49
C ASP A 161 34.88 26.49 -20.64
N ALA A 162 33.56 26.35 -20.42
CA ALA A 162 32.55 26.62 -21.45
C ALA A 162 31.22 27.10 -20.87
N ALA A 163 30.55 28.00 -21.61
CA ALA A 163 29.18 28.40 -21.31
C ALA A 163 28.20 27.28 -21.66
N PRO A 164 27.22 26.97 -20.80
CA PRO A 164 26.19 25.98 -21.08
C PRO A 164 25.45 26.26 -22.38
N LYS A 165 25.21 25.20 -23.15
CA LYS A 165 24.39 25.22 -24.38
C LYS A 165 23.09 24.46 -24.14
N THR A 166 22.12 24.63 -25.02
CA THR A 166 20.91 23.77 -25.01
C THR A 166 21.19 22.47 -25.75
N MET A 167 20.41 21.42 -25.46
CA MET A 167 20.54 20.12 -26.15
C MET A 167 20.42 20.23 -27.68
N LEU A 168 19.68 21.22 -28.20
CA LEU A 168 19.57 21.43 -29.65
C LEU A 168 20.72 22.25 -30.26
N SER A 169 21.45 23.03 -29.46
CA SER A 169 22.55 23.89 -29.94
C SER A 169 23.95 23.28 -29.77
N VAL A 170 24.04 22.12 -29.10
CA VAL A 170 25.30 21.39 -28.88
C VAL A 170 25.76 20.69 -30.16
N GLY A 171 27.01 20.93 -30.55
CA GLY A 171 27.63 20.34 -31.74
C GLY A 171 27.98 18.86 -31.61
N ASN A 172 28.41 18.24 -32.71
CA ASN A 172 28.76 16.81 -32.74
C ASN A 172 29.94 16.44 -31.83
N TYR A 173 30.89 17.36 -31.65
CA TYR A 173 32.09 17.18 -30.83
C TYR A 173 32.05 17.97 -29.52
N GLU A 174 30.85 18.25 -29.02
CA GLU A 174 30.64 18.99 -27.77
C GLU A 174 29.94 18.13 -26.72
N CYS A 175 30.24 18.43 -25.46
CA CYS A 175 29.82 17.68 -24.29
C CYS A 175 28.31 17.82 -24.07
N ARG A 176 27.61 16.69 -24.07
CA ARG A 176 26.15 16.60 -23.86
C ARG A 176 25.76 16.29 -22.42
N PHE A 177 26.65 16.53 -21.46
CA PHE A 177 26.37 16.28 -20.04
C PHE A 177 25.28 17.23 -19.54
N PRO A 178 24.12 16.75 -19.04
CA PRO A 178 23.04 17.60 -18.54
C PRO A 178 23.43 18.30 -17.24
N LEU A 179 23.12 19.60 -17.14
CA LEU A 179 23.39 20.43 -15.96
C LEU A 179 22.14 20.70 -15.10
N VAL A 180 21.13 19.85 -15.23
CA VAL A 180 19.89 19.91 -14.43
C VAL A 180 19.75 18.68 -13.55
N ALA A 181 18.92 18.78 -12.51
CA ALA A 181 18.56 17.63 -11.70
C ALA A 181 17.88 16.54 -12.55
N PHE A 182 18.07 15.27 -12.18
CA PHE A 182 17.55 14.12 -12.92
C PHE A 182 16.01 14.06 -12.97
N ASP A 183 15.34 14.80 -12.10
CA ASP A 183 13.89 14.94 -12.02
C ASP A 183 13.37 16.29 -12.57
N ALA A 184 14.25 17.13 -13.11
CA ALA A 184 13.85 18.31 -13.85
C ALA A 184 13.27 17.91 -15.22
N ALA A 185 12.38 18.73 -15.77
CA ALA A 185 11.71 18.44 -17.04
C ALA A 185 12.73 18.23 -18.18
N ASP A 186 12.65 17.07 -18.83
CA ASP A 186 13.41 16.75 -20.03
C ASP A 186 12.80 17.49 -21.24
N GLY A 187 13.62 18.28 -21.95
CA GLY A 187 13.16 19.08 -23.08
C GLY A 187 14.30 19.61 -23.96
N PRO A 188 13.97 20.23 -25.12
CA PRO A 188 14.96 20.77 -26.07
C PRO A 188 15.84 21.87 -25.46
N ASP A 189 15.32 22.57 -24.46
CA ASP A 189 15.98 23.68 -23.78
C ASP A 189 16.83 23.24 -22.57
N VAL A 190 16.99 21.93 -22.35
CA VAL A 190 17.80 21.42 -21.24
C VAL A 190 19.25 21.91 -21.41
N PRO A 191 19.82 22.59 -20.41
CA PRO A 191 21.19 23.04 -20.47
C PRO A 191 22.15 21.85 -20.33
N VAL A 192 23.12 21.81 -21.23
CA VAL A 192 24.22 20.86 -21.30
C VAL A 192 25.55 21.60 -21.27
N CYS A 193 26.62 20.89 -20.91
CA CYS A 193 27.95 21.47 -20.75
C CYS A 193 28.48 22.24 -21.97
N GLY A 194 28.43 21.68 -23.17
CA GLY A 194 28.90 22.35 -24.39
C GLY A 194 30.42 22.45 -24.57
N ALA A 195 31.25 22.03 -23.60
CA ALA A 195 32.72 21.98 -23.74
C ALA A 195 33.16 20.96 -24.79
N PRO A 196 34.37 21.06 -25.38
CA PRO A 196 34.89 20.05 -26.32
C PRO A 196 34.84 18.64 -25.73
N ALA A 197 34.17 17.73 -26.43
CA ALA A 197 34.09 16.34 -26.04
C ALA A 197 35.43 15.64 -26.30
N LYS A 198 35.74 14.60 -25.52
CA LYS A 198 36.88 13.72 -25.78
C LYS A 198 36.63 12.91 -27.06
N ASP A 199 37.67 12.65 -27.85
CA ASP A 199 37.55 11.90 -29.10
C ASP A 199 36.80 10.57 -28.91
N GLY A 200 35.76 10.37 -29.73
CA GLY A 200 34.88 9.20 -29.68
C GLY A 200 33.99 9.11 -28.44
N LYS A 201 33.87 10.17 -27.64
CA LYS A 201 33.00 10.24 -26.45
C LYS A 201 31.96 11.35 -26.61
N SER A 202 30.89 11.24 -25.84
CA SER A 202 29.82 12.26 -25.78
C SER A 202 30.07 13.32 -24.70
N TRP A 203 31.17 13.20 -23.94
CA TRP A 203 31.48 14.02 -22.77
C TRP A 203 32.91 14.57 -22.83
N CYS A 204 33.14 15.74 -22.23
CA CYS A 204 34.47 16.31 -22.02
C CYS A 204 35.25 15.51 -20.96
N PRO A 205 36.56 15.73 -20.78
CA PRO A 205 37.35 15.03 -19.76
C PRO A 205 36.75 15.10 -18.36
N ALA A 206 36.35 16.29 -17.90
CA ALA A 206 35.76 16.49 -16.58
C ALA A 206 34.46 15.68 -16.38
N HIS A 207 33.57 15.66 -17.38
CA HIS A 207 32.32 14.89 -17.29
C HIS A 207 32.50 13.40 -17.54
N CYS A 208 33.55 12.99 -18.23
CA CYS A 208 33.95 11.58 -18.25
C CYS A 208 34.28 11.11 -16.83
N ASP A 209 35.00 11.91 -16.05
CA ASP A 209 35.30 11.57 -14.65
C ASP A 209 34.03 11.50 -13.81
N VAL A 210 33.07 12.41 -14.00
CA VAL A 210 31.79 12.38 -13.26
C VAL A 210 30.96 11.13 -13.58
N VAL A 211 30.87 10.74 -14.86
CA VAL A 211 30.01 9.61 -15.27
C VAL A 211 30.69 8.25 -15.07
N PHE A 212 32.01 8.19 -15.27
CA PHE A 212 32.79 6.96 -15.19
C PHE A 212 33.61 6.82 -13.90
N ALA A 213 33.53 7.77 -12.97
CA ALA A 213 34.11 7.62 -11.63
C ALA A 213 33.67 6.27 -11.03
N ALA A 214 34.67 5.45 -10.73
CA ALA A 214 34.60 4.12 -10.13
C ALA A 214 34.15 2.96 -11.04
N ARG A 215 34.97 2.64 -12.05
CA ARG A 215 35.17 1.24 -12.48
C ARG A 215 36.58 0.68 -12.21
N ASP A 216 37.55 1.53 -11.88
CA ASP A 216 38.96 1.13 -11.71
C ASP A 216 39.39 0.91 -10.25
N ALA A 217 38.42 0.66 -9.36
CA ALA A 217 38.67 0.20 -7.99
C ALA A 217 38.02 -1.17 -7.78
N ALA A 218 38.51 -2.18 -8.51
CA ALA A 218 38.24 -3.60 -8.29
C ALA A 218 39.51 -4.39 -8.59
#